data_AF-A0A2W4JL13-F1
#
_entry.id   AF-A0A2W4JL13-F1
#
_cell.length_a   1.000
_cell.length_b   1.000
_cell.length_c   1.000
_cell.angle_alpha   90.00
_cell.angle_beta   90.00
_cell.angle_gamma   90.00
#
_symmetry.space_group_name_H-M   'P 1'
#
loop_
_entity.id
_entity.type
_entity.pdbx_description
1 polymer ?
#
loop_
_entity_poly.entity_id
_entity_poly.type
_entity_poly.pdbx_seq_one_letter_code
_entity_poly.pdbx_strand_id
1 'polypeptide(L)'
;MPDLAGMTRDRATQALQTAELQAKFVEQRHNTIAAGLVIETRPAAGTEVQAGDTVTVLISAGKPVVPDIAEGASREEAEQAIKAVQLKPVHDEATDEFHPSVPEGAVIRVQPKPGTTLDIGDEVTLVLSKGPPPTPVPDVTGLPKEEAFQKLKDAGFHPVDGGTEFSADLDAGMVVRTEPAAGATPTDTTVKVVVSNAVPVPNLVAKPVKEARQLLGQLGLKLEVVQGRGKGRLSLIYAQEPRPGGRVEPGGTVRVKTIP
;
A
#
# COMPACT_ATOMS: atom_id res chain seq x y z
N MET A 1 -30.54 -23.88 51.65
CA MET A 1 -30.37 -22.56 51.01
C MET A 1 -31.42 -22.36 49.92
N PRO A 2 -31.91 -21.11 49.75
CA PRO A 2 -33.06 -20.79 48.90
C PRO A 2 -32.75 -20.94 47.41
N ASP A 3 -33.80 -21.17 46.60
CA ASP A 3 -33.68 -21.12 45.15
C ASP A 3 -33.63 -19.66 44.68
N LEU A 4 -32.49 -19.26 44.12
CA LEU A 4 -32.23 -17.91 43.63
C LEU A 4 -32.12 -17.87 42.10
N ALA A 5 -32.29 -18.99 41.41
CA ALA A 5 -32.11 -19.07 39.96
C ALA A 5 -33.08 -18.11 39.24
N GLY A 6 -32.57 -17.32 38.29
CA GLY A 6 -33.37 -16.35 37.55
C GLY A 6 -33.83 -15.12 38.37
N MET A 7 -33.42 -14.98 39.64
CA MET A 7 -33.68 -13.76 40.41
C MET A 7 -32.70 -12.64 40.06
N THR A 8 -33.09 -11.40 40.32
CA THR A 8 -32.17 -10.25 40.27
C THR A 8 -31.25 -10.23 41.49
N ARG A 9 -30.10 -9.54 41.38
CA ARG A 9 -29.17 -9.34 42.50
C ARG A 9 -29.84 -8.89 43.80
N ASP A 10 -30.77 -7.93 43.70
CA ASP A 10 -31.45 -7.38 44.87
C ASP A 10 -32.35 -8.41 45.55
N ARG A 11 -33.12 -9.17 44.77
CA ARG A 11 -33.97 -10.25 45.29
C ARG A 11 -33.15 -11.39 45.88
N ALA A 12 -32.05 -11.77 45.20
CA ALA A 12 -31.13 -12.77 45.70
C ALA A 12 -30.49 -12.34 47.04
N THR A 13 -30.13 -11.07 47.17
CA THR A 13 -29.58 -10.51 48.42
C THR A 13 -30.61 -10.58 49.56
N GLN A 14 -31.85 -10.17 49.30
CA GLN A 14 -32.91 -10.22 50.32
C GLN A 14 -33.21 -11.65 50.77
N ALA A 15 -33.25 -12.60 49.84
CA ALA A 15 -33.49 -14.01 50.15
C ALA A 15 -32.35 -14.62 50.97
N LEU A 16 -31.08 -14.26 50.68
CA LEU A 16 -29.93 -14.70 51.46
C LEU A 16 -29.86 -14.06 52.85
N GLN A 17 -30.20 -12.77 52.98
CA GLN A 17 -30.27 -12.08 54.27
C GLN A 17 -31.35 -12.67 55.18
N THR A 18 -32.53 -13.00 54.62
CA THR A 18 -33.61 -13.66 55.36
C THR A 18 -33.18 -15.03 55.90
N ALA A 19 -32.26 -15.70 55.21
CA ALA A 19 -31.68 -16.98 55.62
C ALA A 19 -30.42 -16.83 56.50
N GLU A 20 -30.05 -15.61 56.90
CA GLU A 20 -28.82 -15.30 57.65
C GLU A 20 -27.52 -15.77 56.96
N LEU A 21 -27.49 -15.75 55.62
CA LEU A 21 -26.36 -16.19 54.81
C LEU A 21 -25.56 -15.01 54.23
N GLN A 22 -24.26 -15.20 54.03
CA GLN A 22 -23.40 -14.19 53.40
C GLN A 22 -23.40 -14.38 51.88
N ALA A 23 -23.59 -13.29 51.13
CA ALA A 23 -23.61 -13.34 49.67
C ALA A 23 -22.27 -12.87 49.08
N LYS A 24 -21.65 -13.71 48.25
CA LYS A 24 -20.51 -13.34 47.41
C LYS A 24 -20.94 -13.37 45.95
N PHE A 25 -21.08 -12.20 45.34
CA PHE A 25 -21.47 -12.10 43.93
C PHE A 25 -20.25 -12.23 43.01
N VAL A 26 -20.36 -13.09 42.00
CA VAL A 26 -19.37 -13.26 40.94
C VAL A 26 -20.10 -13.09 39.61
N GLU A 27 -19.63 -12.19 38.76
CA GLU A 27 -20.20 -12.01 37.44
C GLU A 27 -19.54 -12.96 36.44
N GLN A 28 -20.36 -13.62 35.62
CA GLN A 28 -19.92 -14.50 34.55
C GLN A 28 -20.75 -14.26 33.30
N ARG A 29 -20.13 -14.20 32.11
CA ARG A 29 -20.87 -14.08 30.85
C ARG A 29 -21.67 -15.36 30.55
N HIS A 30 -22.86 -15.20 29.98
CA HIS A 30 -23.74 -16.32 29.61
C HIS A 30 -24.53 -16.00 28.34
N ASN A 31 -24.61 -16.93 27.39
CA ASN A 31 -25.28 -16.69 26.10
C ASN A 31 -26.80 -16.65 26.22
N THR A 32 -27.39 -17.44 27.12
CA THR A 32 -28.86 -17.61 27.20
C THR A 32 -29.52 -16.87 28.36
N ILE A 33 -28.76 -16.47 29.38
CA ILE A 33 -29.31 -15.85 30.60
C ILE A 33 -29.07 -14.34 30.49
N ALA A 34 -30.13 -13.55 30.59
CA ALA A 34 -30.06 -12.09 30.51
C ALA A 34 -29.15 -11.52 31.61
N ALA A 35 -28.50 -10.40 31.31
CA ALA A 35 -27.62 -9.73 32.27
C ALA A 35 -28.37 -9.34 33.56
N GLY A 36 -27.73 -9.54 34.71
CA GLY A 36 -28.27 -9.21 36.03
C GLY A 36 -29.12 -10.32 36.68
N LEU A 37 -29.31 -11.46 36.01
CA LEU A 37 -30.00 -12.62 36.56
C LEU A 37 -29.00 -13.63 37.15
N VAL A 38 -29.39 -14.28 38.24
CA VAL A 38 -28.60 -15.37 38.83
C VAL A 38 -28.62 -16.59 37.91
N ILE A 39 -27.42 -17.06 37.55
CA ILE A 39 -27.18 -18.29 36.79
C ILE A 39 -27.30 -19.49 37.73
N GLU A 40 -26.46 -19.50 38.76
CA GLU A 40 -26.36 -20.58 39.74
C GLU A 40 -25.83 -20.06 41.07
N THR A 41 -26.03 -20.85 42.13
CA THR A 41 -25.47 -20.59 43.44
C THR A 41 -24.59 -21.75 43.88
N ARG A 42 -23.56 -21.46 44.67
CA ARG A 42 -22.72 -22.47 45.33
C ARG A 42 -22.65 -22.17 46.82
N PRO A 43 -23.21 -23.02 47.70
CA PRO A 43 -23.89 -24.31 47.42
C PRO A 43 -25.19 -24.19 46.58
N ALA A 44 -25.55 -25.26 45.86
CA ALA A 44 -26.68 -25.30 44.91
C ALA A 44 -28.03 -25.46 45.60
N ALA A 45 -29.09 -24.80 45.09
CA ALA A 45 -30.46 -24.74 45.62
C ALA A 45 -30.94 -26.02 46.33
N GLY A 46 -31.53 -25.87 47.53
CA GLY A 46 -31.94 -27.00 48.38
C GLY A 46 -30.86 -27.61 49.30
N THR A 47 -29.57 -27.33 49.12
CA THR A 47 -28.50 -27.80 50.04
C THR A 47 -28.69 -27.22 51.45
N GLU A 48 -28.55 -28.05 52.49
CA GLU A 48 -28.50 -27.59 53.89
C GLU A 48 -27.22 -26.78 54.12
N VAL A 49 -27.37 -25.58 54.67
CA VAL A 49 -26.28 -24.65 54.97
C VAL A 49 -26.52 -24.06 56.36
N GLN A 50 -25.45 -23.70 57.05
CA GLN A 50 -25.54 -23.08 58.37
C GLN A 50 -25.67 -21.56 58.26
N ALA A 51 -26.30 -20.95 59.26
CA ALA A 51 -26.34 -19.50 59.37
C ALA A 51 -24.90 -18.95 59.42
N GLY A 52 -24.63 -17.92 58.60
CA GLY A 52 -23.31 -17.33 58.43
C GLY A 52 -22.47 -17.90 57.28
N ASP A 53 -22.90 -19.00 56.64
CA ASP A 53 -22.18 -19.57 55.49
C ASP A 53 -22.11 -18.59 54.31
N THR A 54 -20.98 -18.62 53.58
CA THR A 54 -20.79 -17.81 52.37
C THR A 54 -21.32 -18.56 51.14
N VAL A 55 -22.36 -18.00 50.54
CA VAL A 55 -22.93 -18.46 49.27
C VAL A 55 -22.35 -17.64 48.14
N THR A 56 -21.70 -18.31 47.18
CA THR A 56 -21.25 -17.68 45.94
C THR A 56 -22.40 -17.68 44.95
N VAL A 57 -22.86 -16.49 44.56
CA VAL A 57 -23.95 -16.30 43.60
C VAL A 57 -23.34 -15.87 42.27
N LEU A 58 -23.51 -16.70 41.25
CA LEU A 58 -23.05 -16.40 39.90
C LEU A 58 -24.14 -15.61 39.19
N ILE A 59 -23.84 -14.37 38.80
CA ILE A 59 -24.75 -13.50 38.06
C ILE A 59 -24.32 -13.46 36.61
N SER A 60 -25.28 -13.55 35.70
CA SER A 60 -25.03 -13.36 34.27
C SER A 60 -24.64 -11.93 33.99
N ALA A 61 -23.48 -11.73 33.36
CA ALA A 61 -23.09 -10.47 32.74
C ALA A 61 -23.72 -10.31 31.34
N GLY A 62 -24.52 -11.28 30.89
CA GLY A 62 -25.09 -11.35 29.55
C GLY A 62 -24.09 -11.80 28.47
N LYS A 63 -24.49 -11.59 27.22
CA LYS A 63 -23.70 -11.89 26.04
C LYS A 63 -22.50 -10.92 25.89
N PRO A 64 -21.37 -11.37 25.36
CA PRO A 64 -20.28 -10.47 25.01
C PRO A 64 -20.68 -9.48 23.92
N VAL A 65 -20.03 -8.32 23.97
CA VAL A 65 -20.25 -7.23 23.02
C VAL A 65 -18.92 -6.93 22.35
N VAL A 66 -18.94 -6.71 21.03
CA VAL A 66 -17.75 -6.33 20.27
C VAL A 66 -17.20 -5.02 20.85
N PRO A 67 -15.93 -4.99 21.31
CA PRO A 67 -15.33 -3.80 21.90
C PRO A 67 -15.14 -2.72 20.83
N ASP A 68 -15.13 -1.47 21.27
CA ASP A 68 -14.75 -0.34 20.42
C ASP A 68 -13.23 -0.25 20.36
N ILE A 69 -12.68 -0.56 19.19
CA ILE A 69 -11.23 -0.57 18.93
C ILE A 69 -10.92 0.71 18.16
N ALA A 70 -10.06 1.54 18.74
CA ALA A 70 -9.66 2.80 18.12
C ALA A 70 -9.00 2.54 16.76
N GLU A 71 -9.35 3.38 15.78
CA GLU A 71 -8.70 3.37 14.49
C GLU A 71 -7.20 3.67 14.65
N GLY A 72 -6.35 2.85 14.03
CA GLY A 72 -4.89 2.92 14.18
C GLY A 72 -4.33 2.15 15.37
N ALA A 73 -5.16 1.45 16.16
CA ALA A 73 -4.68 0.53 17.18
C ALA A 73 -3.84 -0.61 16.58
N SER A 74 -2.91 -1.15 17.37
CA SER A 74 -2.14 -2.32 16.93
C SER A 74 -3.02 -3.57 16.86
N ARG A 75 -2.64 -4.51 16.00
CA ARG A 75 -3.30 -5.82 15.90
C ARG A 75 -3.33 -6.52 17.27
N GLU A 76 -2.22 -6.47 18.00
CA GLU A 76 -2.08 -7.15 19.28
C GLU A 76 -3.03 -6.58 20.34
N GLU A 77 -3.14 -5.26 20.44
CA GLU A 77 -4.09 -4.60 21.35
C GLU A 77 -5.53 -4.97 21.01
N ALA A 78 -5.87 -4.97 19.73
CA ALA A 78 -7.21 -5.33 19.26
C ALA A 78 -7.55 -6.79 19.54
N GLU A 79 -6.62 -7.72 19.29
CA GLU A 79 -6.78 -9.13 19.62
C GLU A 79 -6.97 -9.35 21.13
N GLN A 80 -6.21 -8.62 21.97
CA GLN A 80 -6.34 -8.71 23.42
C GLN A 80 -7.70 -8.18 23.89
N ALA A 81 -8.18 -7.06 23.34
CA ALA A 81 -9.49 -6.51 23.66
C ALA A 81 -10.63 -7.49 23.30
N ILE A 82 -10.53 -8.15 22.14
CA ILE A 82 -11.51 -9.15 21.68
C ILE A 82 -11.45 -10.41 22.57
N LYS A 83 -10.26 -10.92 22.90
CA LYS A 83 -10.09 -12.07 23.79
C LYS A 83 -10.60 -11.77 25.22
N ALA A 84 -10.42 -10.55 25.71
CA ALA A 84 -10.92 -10.12 27.02
C ALA A 84 -12.46 -10.14 27.11
N VAL A 85 -13.15 -9.96 25.98
CA VAL A 85 -14.60 -10.12 25.92
C VAL A 85 -15.06 -11.57 25.68
N GLN A 86 -14.15 -12.56 25.67
CA GLN A 86 -14.43 -13.97 25.34
C GLN A 86 -14.92 -14.19 23.90
N LEU A 87 -14.54 -13.30 22.99
CA LEU A 87 -14.72 -13.46 21.54
C LEU A 87 -13.41 -13.95 20.90
N LYS A 88 -13.50 -14.48 19.69
CA LYS A 88 -12.35 -14.96 18.92
C LYS A 88 -11.93 -13.92 17.89
N PRO A 89 -10.73 -13.31 18.00
CA PRO A 89 -10.24 -12.48 16.93
C PRO A 89 -9.83 -13.35 15.74
N VAL A 90 -10.26 -12.95 14.56
CA VAL A 90 -9.86 -13.54 13.28
C VAL A 90 -9.31 -12.42 12.40
N HIS A 91 -8.31 -12.72 11.59
CA HIS A 91 -7.76 -11.79 10.59
C HIS A 91 -7.74 -12.50 9.25
N ASP A 92 -8.25 -11.82 8.22
CA ASP A 92 -8.24 -12.27 6.83
C ASP A 92 -7.64 -11.17 5.95
N GLU A 93 -6.47 -11.42 5.37
CA GLU A 93 -5.76 -10.51 4.47
C GLU A 93 -6.57 -10.09 3.24
N ALA A 94 -7.56 -10.92 2.84
CA ALA A 94 -8.47 -10.58 1.76
C ALA A 94 -9.44 -9.46 2.12
N THR A 95 -9.69 -9.24 3.43
CA THR A 95 -10.57 -8.19 3.94
C THR A 95 -9.86 -6.88 4.24
N ASP A 96 -8.52 -6.89 4.27
CA ASP A 96 -7.69 -5.71 4.54
C ASP A 96 -7.84 -4.64 3.45
N GLU A 97 -7.87 -3.37 3.86
CA GLU A 97 -8.23 -2.21 3.04
C GLU A 97 -7.07 -1.19 2.98
N PHE A 98 -7.01 -0.39 1.91
CA PHE A 98 -6.08 0.75 1.86
C PHE A 98 -6.62 1.91 2.68
N HIS A 99 -5.75 2.59 3.43
CA HIS A 99 -6.10 3.75 4.24
C HIS A 99 -5.05 4.86 4.14
N PRO A 100 -5.44 6.12 3.87
CA PRO A 100 -4.49 7.20 3.61
C PRO A 100 -3.68 7.62 4.84
N SER A 101 -4.20 7.41 6.05
CA SER A 101 -3.60 7.90 7.32
C SER A 101 -3.30 6.82 8.34
N VAL A 102 -3.81 5.60 8.17
CA VAL A 102 -3.62 4.51 9.14
C VAL A 102 -2.39 3.71 8.71
N PRO A 103 -1.38 3.55 9.57
CA PRO A 103 -0.18 2.80 9.25
C PRO A 103 -0.49 1.37 8.79
N GLU A 104 0.35 0.83 7.91
CA GLU A 104 0.23 -0.57 7.49
C GLU A 104 0.26 -1.52 8.71
N GLY A 105 -0.66 -2.49 8.73
CA GLY A 105 -0.81 -3.46 9.82
C GLY A 105 -1.60 -2.98 11.03
N ALA A 106 -1.99 -1.69 11.08
CA ALA A 106 -2.88 -1.18 12.13
C ALA A 106 -4.35 -1.42 11.80
N VAL A 107 -5.20 -1.50 12.83
CA VAL A 107 -6.64 -1.79 12.68
C VAL A 107 -7.37 -0.57 12.12
N ILE A 108 -8.07 -0.76 11.00
CA ILE A 108 -9.02 0.23 10.47
C ILE A 108 -10.37 0.08 11.17
N ARG A 109 -10.86 -1.16 11.22
CA ARG A 109 -12.19 -1.48 11.75
C ARG A 109 -12.29 -2.95 12.13
N VAL A 110 -13.33 -3.27 12.88
CA VAL A 110 -13.74 -4.65 13.17
C VAL A 110 -15.09 -4.98 12.58
N GLN A 111 -15.30 -6.26 12.30
CA GLN A 111 -16.55 -6.79 11.80
C GLN A 111 -16.91 -8.06 12.59
N PRO A 112 -18.09 -8.13 13.23
CA PRO A 112 -19.18 -7.15 13.28
C PRO A 112 -18.82 -5.79 13.92
N LYS A 113 -19.65 -4.76 13.71
CA LYS A 113 -19.39 -3.40 14.21
C LYS A 113 -19.28 -3.36 15.73
N PRO A 114 -18.48 -2.45 16.32
CA PRO A 114 -18.48 -2.21 17.76
C PRO A 114 -19.89 -2.05 18.35
N GLY A 115 -20.11 -2.59 19.54
CA GLY A 115 -21.43 -2.59 20.18
C GLY A 115 -22.37 -3.73 19.73
N THR A 116 -21.97 -4.55 18.74
CA THR A 116 -22.75 -5.74 18.36
C THR A 116 -22.65 -6.80 19.44
N THR A 117 -23.80 -7.32 19.88
CA THR A 117 -23.87 -8.43 20.83
C THR A 117 -23.68 -9.77 20.11
N LEU A 118 -22.75 -10.59 20.57
CA LEU A 118 -22.39 -11.89 19.99
C LEU A 118 -22.46 -13.00 21.04
N ASP A 119 -22.42 -14.25 20.60
CA ASP A 119 -22.29 -15.38 21.51
C ASP A 119 -20.82 -15.59 21.92
N ILE A 120 -20.60 -16.13 23.11
CA ILE A 120 -19.26 -16.47 23.61
C ILE A 120 -18.59 -17.41 22.61
N GLY A 121 -17.38 -17.03 22.18
CA GLY A 121 -16.59 -17.78 21.22
C GLY A 121 -16.90 -17.48 19.75
N ASP A 122 -17.83 -16.56 19.46
CA ASP A 122 -18.04 -16.03 18.10
C ASP A 122 -16.81 -15.27 17.61
N GLU A 123 -16.70 -15.18 16.28
CA GLU A 123 -15.58 -14.59 15.58
C GLU A 123 -15.79 -13.09 15.33
N VAL A 124 -14.71 -12.32 15.49
CA VAL A 124 -14.63 -10.90 15.14
C VAL A 124 -13.45 -10.73 14.19
N THR A 125 -13.76 -10.38 12.94
CA THR A 125 -12.79 -10.12 11.90
C THR A 125 -12.17 -8.74 12.07
N LEU A 126 -10.85 -8.70 12.13
CA LEU A 126 -10.05 -7.48 12.10
C LEU A 126 -9.78 -7.12 10.63
N VAL A 127 -10.07 -5.88 10.27
CA VAL A 127 -9.69 -5.30 8.98
C VAL A 127 -8.51 -4.38 9.22
N LEU A 128 -7.35 -4.77 8.70
CA LEU A 128 -6.10 -4.02 8.86
C LEU A 128 -5.86 -3.12 7.65
N SER A 129 -5.03 -2.11 7.87
CA SER A 129 -4.57 -1.21 6.82
C SER A 129 -3.45 -1.83 5.98
N LYS A 130 -3.62 -1.77 4.66
CA LYS A 130 -2.58 -2.01 3.65
C LYS A 130 -1.68 -0.79 3.41
N GLY A 131 -1.82 0.25 4.25
CA GLY A 131 -1.21 1.55 4.03
C GLY A 131 -1.97 2.41 3.00
N PRO A 132 -1.40 3.54 2.58
CA PRO A 132 -2.03 4.43 1.61
C PRO A 132 -2.26 3.74 0.26
N PRO A 133 -3.33 4.09 -0.46
CA PRO A 133 -3.60 3.52 -1.77
C PRO A 133 -2.43 3.82 -2.73
N PRO A 134 -1.97 2.82 -3.51
CA PRO A 134 -0.84 3.02 -4.40
C PRO A 134 -1.21 4.01 -5.51
N THR A 135 -0.36 5.00 -5.73
CA THR A 135 -0.55 5.98 -6.80
C THR A 135 0.01 5.40 -8.10
N PRO A 136 -0.68 5.50 -9.25
CA PRO A 136 -0.14 5.07 -10.52
C PRO A 136 0.95 6.03 -11.00
N VAL A 137 2.02 5.50 -11.60
CA VAL A 137 3.10 6.32 -12.17
C VAL A 137 2.55 7.15 -13.33
N PRO A 138 2.65 8.49 -13.29
CA PRO A 138 2.24 9.36 -14.38
C PRO A 138 3.04 9.08 -15.66
N ASP A 139 2.39 9.20 -16.82
CA ASP A 139 3.12 9.22 -18.08
C ASP A 139 3.88 10.54 -18.24
N VAL A 140 5.19 10.41 -18.38
CA VAL A 140 6.16 11.50 -18.59
C VAL A 140 6.95 11.32 -19.89
N THR A 141 6.54 10.37 -20.74
CA THR A 141 7.22 10.08 -22.00
C THR A 141 7.21 11.31 -22.90
N GLY A 142 8.35 11.62 -23.49
CA GLY A 142 8.54 12.78 -24.36
C GLY A 142 8.67 14.13 -23.65
N LEU A 143 8.59 14.18 -22.31
CA LEU A 143 8.89 15.39 -21.55
C LEU A 143 10.41 15.56 -21.38
N PRO A 144 10.90 16.80 -21.21
CA PRO A 144 12.24 17.07 -20.73
C PRO A 144 12.48 16.42 -19.36
N LYS A 145 13.71 15.99 -19.09
CA LYS A 145 14.10 15.37 -17.82
C LYS A 145 13.65 16.19 -16.60
N GLU A 146 13.91 17.49 -16.57
CA GLU A 146 13.56 18.33 -15.41
C GLU A 146 12.05 18.38 -15.18
N GLU A 147 11.26 18.50 -16.24
CA GLU A 147 9.80 18.55 -16.16
C GLU A 147 9.20 17.20 -15.74
N ALA A 148 9.73 16.10 -16.27
CA ALA A 148 9.38 14.76 -15.85
C ALA A 148 9.65 14.53 -14.36
N PHE A 149 10.81 14.96 -13.87
CA PHE A 149 11.16 14.87 -12.45
C PHE A 149 10.21 15.68 -11.58
N GLN A 150 9.83 16.88 -12.01
CA GLN A 150 8.88 17.70 -11.26
C GLN A 150 7.50 17.03 -11.19
N LYS A 151 6.98 16.57 -12.34
CA LYS A 151 5.68 15.89 -12.42
C LYS A 151 5.63 14.61 -11.57
N LEU A 152 6.74 13.86 -11.51
CA LEU A 152 6.85 12.66 -10.66
C LEU A 152 6.88 13.03 -9.17
N LYS A 153 7.61 14.07 -8.78
CA LYS A 153 7.64 14.57 -7.39
C LYS A 153 6.29 15.09 -6.93
N ASP A 154 5.58 15.83 -7.78
CA ASP A 154 4.25 16.36 -7.50
C ASP A 154 3.22 15.23 -7.32
N ALA A 155 3.45 14.09 -7.98
CA ALA A 155 2.68 12.86 -7.83
C ALA A 155 3.13 11.97 -6.64
N GLY A 156 4.07 12.44 -5.82
CA GLY A 156 4.54 11.73 -4.61
C GLY A 156 5.65 10.70 -4.86
N PHE A 157 6.25 10.67 -6.05
CA PHE A 157 7.36 9.77 -6.38
C PHE A 157 8.72 10.43 -6.16
N HIS A 158 9.74 9.60 -5.96
CA HIS A 158 11.16 9.97 -5.90
C HIS A 158 11.83 9.59 -7.23
N PRO A 159 11.88 10.49 -8.23
CA PRO A 159 12.52 10.21 -9.49
C PRO A 159 14.05 10.15 -9.34
N VAL A 160 14.66 9.14 -9.96
CA VAL A 160 16.11 8.94 -10.00
C VAL A 160 16.59 8.76 -11.43
N ASP A 161 17.86 9.04 -11.67
CA ASP A 161 18.47 8.83 -12.98
C ASP A 161 18.56 7.33 -13.33
N GLY A 162 17.83 6.93 -14.36
CA GLY A 162 17.82 5.56 -14.90
C GLY A 162 18.87 5.31 -15.98
N GLY A 163 19.68 6.32 -16.30
CA GLY A 163 20.63 6.29 -17.41
C GLY A 163 20.02 6.79 -18.72
N THR A 164 20.65 6.39 -19.83
CA THR A 164 20.26 6.85 -21.16
C THR A 164 20.04 5.70 -22.12
N GLU A 165 19.07 5.84 -23.01
CA GLU A 165 18.73 4.87 -24.05
C GLU A 165 18.58 5.59 -25.40
N PHE A 166 18.82 4.90 -26.51
CA PHE A 166 18.64 5.50 -27.82
C PHE A 166 17.16 5.51 -28.22
N SER A 167 16.68 6.65 -28.70
CA SER A 167 15.37 6.78 -29.35
C SER A 167 15.50 7.54 -30.65
N ALA A 168 15.02 6.97 -31.74
CA ALA A 168 14.99 7.65 -33.03
C ALA A 168 13.92 8.78 -33.07
N ASP A 169 12.92 8.69 -32.20
CA ASP A 169 11.76 9.58 -32.19
C ASP A 169 11.94 10.78 -31.26
N LEU A 170 12.82 10.67 -30.26
CA LEU A 170 13.01 11.66 -29.20
C LEU A 170 14.40 12.31 -29.22
N ASP A 171 14.44 13.63 -29.06
CA ASP A 171 15.68 14.39 -28.90
C ASP A 171 16.42 14.03 -27.60
N ALA A 172 17.74 14.24 -27.59
CA ALA A 172 18.54 14.04 -26.38
C ALA A 172 17.97 14.81 -25.18
N GLY A 173 17.89 14.14 -24.04
CA GLY A 173 17.36 14.72 -22.79
C GLY A 173 15.84 14.58 -22.60
N MET A 174 15.11 14.10 -23.61
CA MET A 174 13.69 13.74 -23.48
C MET A 174 13.54 12.36 -22.85
N VAL A 175 12.51 12.15 -22.03
CA VAL A 175 12.24 10.86 -21.40
C VAL A 175 11.75 9.84 -22.42
N VAL A 176 12.45 8.71 -22.50
CA VAL A 176 12.09 7.56 -23.35
C VAL A 176 11.09 6.67 -22.63
N ARG A 177 11.37 6.39 -21.35
CA ARG A 177 10.52 5.55 -20.50
C ARG A 177 10.86 5.76 -19.03
N THR A 178 9.97 5.27 -18.18
CA THR A 178 10.20 5.13 -16.74
C THR A 178 10.24 3.67 -16.34
N GLU A 179 10.89 3.40 -15.21
CA GLU A 179 10.86 2.10 -14.56
C GLU A 179 10.61 2.31 -13.05
N PRO A 180 9.44 1.93 -12.54
CA PRO A 180 8.29 1.27 -13.20
C PRO A 180 7.67 2.06 -14.38
N ALA A 181 7.05 1.33 -15.31
CA ALA A 181 6.42 1.93 -16.49
C ALA A 181 5.21 2.81 -16.11
N ALA A 182 4.85 3.75 -16.98
CA ALA A 182 3.65 4.58 -16.80
C ALA A 182 2.40 3.71 -16.57
N GLY A 183 1.57 4.11 -15.61
CA GLY A 183 0.38 3.39 -15.17
C GLY A 183 0.64 2.23 -14.19
N ALA A 184 1.89 1.82 -13.96
CA ALA A 184 2.21 0.87 -12.91
C ALA A 184 1.98 1.48 -11.52
N THR A 185 1.60 0.63 -10.56
CA THR A 185 1.38 1.01 -9.16
C THR A 185 2.47 0.35 -8.30
N PRO A 186 3.69 0.91 -8.25
CA PRO A 186 4.75 0.32 -7.45
C PRO A 186 4.46 0.41 -5.96
N THR A 187 5.01 -0.56 -5.23
CA THR A 187 5.02 -0.56 -3.76
C THR A 187 6.02 0.45 -3.20
N ASP A 188 7.04 0.84 -3.98
CA ASP A 188 7.98 1.90 -3.64
C ASP A 188 7.71 3.18 -4.44
N THR A 189 8.11 4.31 -3.88
CA THR A 189 8.04 5.64 -4.47
C THR A 189 9.15 5.92 -5.48
N THR A 190 10.18 5.07 -5.59
CA THR A 190 11.32 5.29 -6.49
C THR A 190 10.95 5.01 -7.95
N VAL A 191 11.16 5.99 -8.84
CA VAL A 191 10.94 5.85 -10.28
C VAL A 191 12.21 6.20 -11.04
N LYS A 192 12.80 5.24 -11.75
CA LYS A 192 13.94 5.49 -12.64
C LYS A 192 13.45 6.14 -13.93
N VAL A 193 14.07 7.24 -14.31
CA VAL A 193 13.76 7.96 -15.55
C VAL A 193 14.88 7.73 -16.54
N VAL A 194 14.57 7.12 -17.69
CA VAL A 194 15.54 6.86 -18.76
C VAL A 194 15.33 7.89 -19.86
N VAL A 195 16.39 8.62 -20.20
CA VAL A 195 16.32 9.70 -21.20
C VAL A 195 17.00 9.32 -22.51
N SER A 196 16.60 9.97 -23.59
CA SER A 196 17.18 9.76 -24.91
C SER A 196 18.61 10.29 -24.94
N ASN A 197 19.54 9.52 -25.50
CA ASN A 197 20.89 9.99 -25.85
C ASN A 197 21.07 10.25 -27.35
N ALA A 198 19.97 10.38 -28.10
CA ALA A 198 19.99 10.56 -29.54
C ALA A 198 20.75 11.82 -29.98
N VAL A 199 21.71 11.64 -30.89
CA VAL A 199 22.49 12.76 -31.44
C VAL A 199 21.82 13.22 -32.74
N PRO A 200 21.40 14.50 -32.84
CA PRO A 200 20.82 15.01 -34.08
C PRO A 200 21.89 15.15 -35.16
N VAL A 201 21.60 14.64 -36.35
CA VAL A 201 22.49 14.71 -37.51
C VAL A 201 22.34 16.08 -38.17
N PRO A 202 23.41 16.90 -38.22
CA PRO A 202 23.36 18.20 -38.86
C PRO A 202 23.14 18.09 -40.37
N ASN A 203 22.77 19.21 -41.00
CA ASN A 203 22.73 19.28 -42.45
C ASN A 203 24.16 19.34 -43.04
N LEU A 204 24.53 18.26 -43.70
CA LEU A 204 25.80 18.07 -44.42
C LEU A 204 25.68 18.28 -45.92
N VAL A 205 24.46 18.43 -46.45
CA VAL A 205 24.23 18.67 -47.87
C VAL A 205 24.87 20.00 -48.28
N ALA A 206 25.50 20.01 -49.46
CA ALA A 206 26.31 21.09 -50.01
C ALA A 206 27.57 21.46 -49.19
N LYS A 207 27.91 20.70 -48.14
CA LYS A 207 29.18 20.87 -47.42
C LYS A 207 30.30 20.01 -48.01
N PRO A 208 31.57 20.47 -47.94
CA PRO A 208 32.73 19.63 -48.25
C PRO A 208 32.88 18.47 -47.27
N VAL A 209 33.34 17.30 -47.73
CA VAL A 209 33.57 16.11 -46.89
C VAL A 209 34.47 16.39 -45.68
N LYS A 210 35.48 17.27 -45.84
CA LYS A 210 36.39 17.66 -44.75
C LYS A 210 35.66 18.39 -43.62
N GLU A 211 34.80 19.35 -43.97
CA GLU A 211 33.99 20.10 -43.00
C GLU A 211 32.97 19.19 -42.33
N ALA A 212 32.27 18.36 -43.12
CA ALA A 212 31.32 17.38 -42.59
C ALA A 212 31.95 16.41 -41.59
N ARG A 213 33.18 15.93 -41.86
CA ARG A 213 33.93 15.07 -40.94
C ARG A 213 34.28 15.79 -39.63
N GLN A 214 34.64 17.07 -39.69
CA GLN A 214 34.93 17.87 -38.50
C GLN A 214 33.65 18.09 -37.66
N LEU A 215 32.55 18.46 -38.30
CA LEU A 215 31.25 18.68 -37.64
C LEU A 215 30.76 17.41 -36.95
N LEU A 216 30.78 16.27 -37.66
CA LEU A 216 30.38 14.99 -37.08
C LEU A 216 31.34 14.52 -35.99
N GLY A 217 32.65 14.76 -36.16
CA GLY A 217 33.66 14.43 -35.14
C GLY A 217 33.45 15.18 -33.83
N GLN A 218 33.00 16.44 -33.86
CA GLN A 218 32.62 17.20 -32.65
C GLN A 218 31.41 16.60 -31.93
N LEU A 219 30.52 15.94 -32.66
CA LEU A 219 29.34 15.25 -32.14
C LEU A 219 29.64 13.77 -31.79
N GLY A 220 30.90 13.33 -31.92
CA GLY A 220 31.29 11.94 -31.72
C GLY A 220 30.76 10.97 -32.79
N LEU A 221 30.27 11.47 -33.93
CA LEU A 221 29.70 10.69 -35.02
C LEU A 221 30.74 10.35 -36.08
N LYS A 222 30.55 9.19 -36.73
CA LYS A 222 31.43 8.70 -37.81
C LYS A 222 30.89 9.09 -39.17
N LEU A 223 31.77 9.54 -40.08
CA LEU A 223 31.41 9.83 -41.46
C LEU A 223 31.90 8.71 -42.40
N GLU A 224 30.95 8.08 -43.10
CA GLU A 224 31.20 7.07 -44.13
C GLU A 224 30.77 7.60 -45.51
N VAL A 225 31.65 7.49 -46.51
CA VAL A 225 31.38 7.92 -47.88
C VAL A 225 31.04 6.70 -48.73
N VAL A 226 29.77 6.54 -49.08
CA VAL A 226 29.26 5.32 -49.74
C VAL A 226 29.35 5.41 -51.28
N GLN A 227 29.34 6.63 -51.84
CA GLN A 227 29.41 6.84 -53.29
C GLN A 227 30.12 8.16 -53.65
N GLY A 228 31.13 8.08 -54.53
CA GLY A 228 31.88 9.23 -55.08
C GLY A 228 33.40 9.14 -54.89
N ARG A 229 34.18 9.90 -55.68
CA ARG A 229 35.65 9.95 -55.56
C ARG A 229 36.06 10.83 -54.37
N GLY A 230 36.03 10.26 -53.15
CA GLY A 230 36.38 10.94 -51.89
C GLY A 230 37.86 11.39 -51.74
N LYS A 231 38.61 11.58 -52.83
CA LYS A 231 40.01 12.04 -52.85
C LYS A 231 40.22 13.38 -53.55
N GLY A 232 39.17 14.03 -54.08
CA GLY A 232 39.25 15.37 -54.69
C GLY A 232 39.06 16.50 -53.66
N ARG A 233 39.80 17.60 -53.80
CA ARG A 233 39.70 18.80 -52.91
C ARG A 233 38.33 19.50 -52.92
N LEU A 234 37.39 19.10 -53.78
CA LEU A 234 36.12 19.80 -54.03
C LEU A 234 34.86 18.91 -53.89
N SER A 235 34.97 17.68 -53.40
CA SER A 235 33.81 16.78 -53.35
C SER A 235 32.73 17.28 -52.37
N LEU A 236 31.60 17.68 -52.93
CA LEU A 236 30.42 18.15 -52.20
C LEU A 236 29.47 17.00 -51.91
N ILE A 237 28.89 17.01 -50.72
CA ILE A 237 27.85 16.05 -50.33
C ILE A 237 26.52 16.48 -50.97
N TYR A 238 25.92 15.61 -51.78
CA TYR A 238 24.59 15.86 -52.34
C TYR A 238 23.48 15.05 -51.67
N ALA A 239 23.85 13.99 -50.94
CA ALA A 239 22.91 13.18 -50.18
C ALA A 239 23.56 12.68 -48.88
N GLN A 240 22.76 12.61 -47.82
CA GLN A 240 23.15 12.06 -46.52
C GLN A 240 22.06 11.13 -45.99
N GLU A 241 22.48 10.16 -45.18
CA GLU A 241 21.63 9.24 -44.45
C GLU A 241 22.21 9.00 -43.05
N PRO A 242 21.47 9.29 -41.96
CA PRO A 242 20.11 9.83 -41.93
C PRO A 242 19.96 11.23 -42.52
N ARG A 243 18.73 11.59 -42.91
CA ARG A 243 18.38 12.92 -43.41
C ARG A 243 18.76 14.02 -42.40
N PRO A 244 18.95 15.28 -42.83
CA PRO A 244 19.16 16.38 -41.90
C PRO A 244 18.07 16.42 -40.83
N GLY A 245 18.45 16.53 -39.55
CA GLY A 245 17.53 16.44 -38.42
C GLY A 245 17.14 15.02 -38.00
N GLY A 246 17.63 14.00 -38.72
CA GLY A 246 17.54 12.60 -38.29
C GLY A 246 18.40 12.35 -37.05
N ARG A 247 18.12 11.26 -36.34
CA ARG A 247 18.77 10.92 -35.09
C ARG A 247 19.59 9.65 -35.21
N VAL A 248 20.75 9.62 -34.57
CA VAL A 248 21.62 8.44 -34.50
C VAL A 248 22.07 8.19 -33.07
N GLU A 249 22.46 6.95 -32.79
CA GLU A 249 23.11 6.58 -31.54
C GLU A 249 24.43 7.35 -31.35
N PRO A 250 24.86 7.60 -30.11
CA PRO A 250 26.21 8.08 -29.82
C PRO A 250 27.26 7.19 -30.48
N GLY A 251 28.19 7.77 -31.24
CA GLY A 251 29.18 6.97 -32.00
C GLY A 251 28.67 6.40 -33.33
N GLY A 252 27.41 6.67 -33.68
CA GLY A 252 26.76 6.20 -34.90
C GLY A 252 27.39 6.75 -36.18
N THR A 253 27.05 6.11 -37.30
CA THR A 253 27.63 6.43 -38.62
C THR A 253 26.63 7.19 -39.49
N VAL A 254 27.05 8.31 -40.04
CA VAL A 254 26.35 9.06 -41.07
C VAL A 254 26.96 8.71 -42.43
N ARG A 255 26.12 8.19 -43.31
CA ARG A 255 26.48 7.78 -44.67
C ARG A 255 26.21 8.93 -45.63
N VAL A 256 27.18 9.28 -46.46
CA VAL A 256 27.04 10.37 -47.44
C VAL A 256 27.40 9.93 -48.85
N LYS A 257 26.76 10.57 -49.83
CA LYS A 257 27.11 10.46 -51.25
C LYS A 257 27.63 11.81 -51.73
N THR A 258 28.66 11.75 -52.56
CA THR A 258 29.41 12.93 -53.01
C THR A 258 29.42 13.03 -54.53
N ILE A 259 29.42 14.25 -55.01
CA ILE A 259 29.69 14.60 -56.41
C ILE A 259 31.09 15.25 -56.52
N PRO A 260 31.79 15.08 -57.65
CA PRO A 260 33.10 15.70 -57.88
C PRO A 260 33.09 17.22 -57.75
#